data_AF-A0A7U9SHH4-F1
#
_entry.id   AF-A0A7U9SHH4-F1
#
_cell.length_a   1.000
_cell.length_b   1.000
_cell.length_c   1.000
_cell.angle_alpha   90.00
_cell.angle_beta   90.00
_cell.angle_gamma   90.00
#
_symmetry.space_group_name_H-M   'P 1'
#
loop_
_entity.id
_entity.type
_entity.pdbx_description
1 polymer ?
#
loop_
_entity_poly.entity_id
_entity_poly.type
_entity_poly.pdbx_seq_one_letter_code
_entity_poly.pdbx_strand_id
1 'polypeptide(L)' 'MNMNLNQLAMIQKLKGCMDRFLLNHPKFPLFLNAVSQDALIEGAVVEINVTTPEGKNYCSNLKLKQEDLEFIECLKSLR' A
#
# COMPACT_ATOMS: atom_id res chain seq x y z
N MET A 1 2.80 -20.71 -15.97
CA MET A 1 3.32 -19.52 -16.67
C MET A 1 4.83 -19.46 -16.44
N ASN A 2 5.65 -19.51 -17.50
CA ASN A 2 7.11 -19.41 -17.38
C ASN A 2 7.51 -17.93 -17.32
N MET A 3 7.88 -17.43 -16.15
CA MET A 3 8.43 -16.07 -16.03
C MET A 3 9.82 -16.02 -16.69
N ASN A 4 10.07 -14.99 -17.50
CA ASN A 4 11.38 -14.80 -18.11
C ASN A 4 12.35 -14.06 -17.17
N LEU A 5 13.64 -14.13 -17.45
CA LEU A 5 14.71 -13.59 -16.60
C LEU A 5 14.57 -12.08 -16.34
N ASN A 6 14.05 -11.32 -17.30
CA ASN A 6 13.85 -9.88 -17.17
C ASN A 6 12.69 -9.55 -16.20
N GLN A 7 11.60 -10.32 -16.24
CA GLN A 7 10.48 -10.20 -15.31
C GLN A 7 10.92 -10.54 -13.88
N LEU A 8 11.72 -11.60 -13.72
CA LEU A 8 12.31 -11.98 -12.43
C LEU A 8 13.22 -10.88 -11.87
N ALA A 9 14.07 -10.29 -12.70
CA ALA A 9 14.95 -9.19 -12.28
C ALA A 9 14.14 -7.94 -11.85
N MET A 10 13.05 -7.63 -12.56
CA MET A 10 12.19 -6.50 -12.21
C MET A 10 11.47 -6.72 -10.88
N ILE A 11 10.96 -7.94 -10.63
CA ILE A 11 10.34 -8.31 -9.35
C ILE A 11 11.35 -8.21 -8.20
N GLN A 12 12.58 -8.70 -8.39
CA GLN A 12 13.63 -8.58 -7.36
C GLN A 12 13.97 -7.13 -7.05
N LYS A 13 14.05 -6.26 -8.07
CA LYS A 13 14.27 -4.83 -7.88
C LYS A 13 13.12 -4.18 -7.11
N LEU A 14 11.87 -4.50 -7.46
CA LEU A 14 10.69 -4.01 -6.75
C LEU A 14 10.69 -4.45 -5.28
N LYS A 15 11.02 -5.71 -5.00
CA LYS A 15 11.18 -6.22 -3.64
C LYS A 15 12.22 -5.41 -2.85
N GLY A 16 13.41 -5.22 -3.40
CA GLY A 16 14.46 -4.44 -2.74
C GLY A 16 14.08 -2.96 -2.49
N CYS A 17 13.35 -2.34 -3.42
CA CYS A 17 12.78 -1.01 -3.22
C CYS A 17 11.76 -0.99 -2.08
N MET A 18 10.88 -1.99 -2.02
CA MET A 18 9.88 -2.12 -0.97
C MET A 18 10.53 -2.32 0.41
N ASP A 19 11.50 -3.22 0.52
CA ASP A 19 12.22 -3.50 1.77
C ASP A 19 12.87 -2.22 2.33
N ARG A 20 13.52 -1.43 1.47
CA ARG A 20 14.13 -0.15 1.86
C ARG A 20 13.10 0.88 2.30
N PHE A 21 11.95 0.94 1.62
CA PHE A 21 10.87 1.83 2.00
C PHE A 21 10.32 1.49 3.39
N LEU A 22 10.08 0.21 3.66
CA LEU A 22 9.61 -0.26 4.97
C LEU A 22 10.63 0.03 6.08
N LEU A 23 11.92 -0.13 5.81
CA LEU A 23 12.99 0.23 6.75
C LEU A 23 13.02 1.73 7.06
N ASN A 24 12.83 2.59 6.06
CA ASN A 24 12.79 4.05 6.25
C ASN A 24 11.52 4.52 6.97
N HIS A 25 10.44 3.74 6.92
CA HIS A 25 9.13 4.09 7.46
C HIS A 25 8.60 3.01 8.42
N PRO A 26 9.23 2.76 9.58
CA PRO A 26 8.90 1.62 10.46
C PRO A 26 7.48 1.66 11.05
N LYS A 27 6.87 2.86 11.13
CA LYS A 27 5.47 3.02 11.57
C LYS A 27 4.46 2.61 10.51
N PHE A 28 4.84 2.66 9.23
CA PHE A 28 3.95 2.36 8.12
C PHE A 28 3.44 0.90 8.11
N PRO A 29 4.28 -0.14 8.21
CA PRO A 29 3.79 -1.51 8.26
C PRO A 29 2.97 -1.80 9.53
N LEU A 30 3.29 -1.17 10.66
CA LEU A 30 2.49 -1.28 11.89
C LEU A 30 1.09 -0.68 11.71
N PHE A 31 1.02 0.50 11.07
CA PHE A 31 -0.25 1.12 10.72
C PHE A 31 -1.07 0.23 9.77
N LEU A 32 -0.47 -0.27 8.69
CA LEU A 32 -1.14 -1.19 7.75
C LEU A 32 -1.68 -2.43 8.46
N ASN A 33 -0.91 -3.05 9.36
CA ASN A 33 -1.37 -4.19 10.16
C ASN A 33 -2.59 -3.83 11.02
N ALA A 34 -2.59 -2.67 11.68
CA ALA A 34 -3.73 -2.26 12.51
C ALA A 34 -4.98 -1.96 11.68
N VAL A 35 -4.86 -1.17 10.60
CA VAL A 35 -6.04 -0.80 9.79
C VAL A 35 -6.59 -1.98 8.99
N SER A 36 -5.74 -2.92 8.59
CA SER A 36 -6.17 -4.12 7.87
C SER A 36 -6.96 -5.11 8.72
N GLN A 37 -6.80 -5.10 10.05
CA GLN A 37 -7.55 -5.99 10.93
C GLN A 37 -9.02 -5.56 11.06
N ASP A 38 -9.27 -4.25 11.22
CA ASP A 38 -10.60 -3.78 11.60
C ASP A 38 -11.18 -2.64 10.74
N ALA A 39 -10.34 -1.84 10.07
CA ALA A 39 -10.76 -0.54 9.53
C ALA A 39 -11.07 -0.53 8.03
N LEU A 40 -10.48 -1.44 7.25
CA LEU A 40 -10.67 -1.49 5.80
C LEU A 40 -11.87 -2.38 5.42
N ILE A 41 -13.07 -1.89 5.73
CA ILE A 41 -14.37 -2.51 5.46
C ILE A 41 -15.20 -1.66 4.50
N GLU A 42 -16.28 -2.23 3.95
CA GLU A 42 -17.19 -1.47 3.08
C GLU A 42 -17.75 -0.24 3.81
N GLY A 43 -17.76 0.89 3.11
CA GLY A 43 -18.21 2.17 3.64
C GLY A 43 -17.15 2.94 4.44
N ALA A 44 -16.01 2.33 4.77
CA ALA A 44 -14.89 3.04 5.37
C ALA A 44 -14.37 4.14 4.43
N VAL A 45 -13.94 5.26 5.02
CA VAL A 45 -13.37 6.37 4.26
C VAL A 45 -11.87 6.43 4.54
N VAL A 46 -11.07 6.21 3.50
CA VAL A 46 -9.63 6.38 3.52
C VAL A 46 -9.31 7.79 3.02
N GLU A 47 -8.60 8.56 3.82
CA GLU A 47 -8.06 9.86 3.40
C GLU A 47 -6.57 9.72 3.13
N ILE A 48 -6.13 10.19 1.96
CA ILE A 48 -4.73 10.24 1.57
C ILE A 48 -4.33 11.71 1.50
N ASN A 49 -3.37 12.07 2.33
CA ASN A 49 -2.75 13.40 2.34
C ASN A 49 -1.29 13.29 1.93
N VAL A 50 -0.88 14.13 0.99
CA VAL A 50 0.51 14.28 0.56
C VAL A 50 0.90 15.75 0.66
N THR A 51 1.92 16.04 1.46
CA THR A 51 2.53 17.36 1.58
C THR A 51 3.88 17.34 0.89
N THR A 52 4.08 18.21 -0.11
CA THR A 52 5.38 18.36 -0.77
C THR A 52 6.36 19.12 0.15
N PRO A 53 7.67 19.03 -0.08
CA PRO A 53 8.66 19.80 0.69
C PRO A 53 8.42 21.31 0.66
N GLU A 54 7.82 21.83 -0.41
CA GLU A 54 7.45 23.24 -0.58
C GLU A 54 6.15 23.61 0.16
N GLY A 55 5.54 22.65 0.86
CA GLY A 55 4.32 22.85 1.66
C GLY A 55 3.01 22.72 0.88
N LYS A 56 3.04 22.28 -0.39
CA LYS A 56 1.81 22.06 -1.16
C LYS A 56 1.12 20.78 -0.69
N ASN A 57 -0.17 20.89 -0.37
CA ASN A 57 -0.98 19.77 0.09
C ASN A 57 -1.87 19.23 -1.04
N TYR A 58 -1.88 17.90 -1.18
CA TYR A 58 -2.84 17.16 -1.97
C TYR A 58 -3.63 16.26 -1.02
N CYS A 59 -4.95 16.34 -1.09
CA CYS A 59 -5.86 15.51 -0.29
C CYS A 59 -6.86 14.81 -1.21
N SER A 60 -7.16 13.55 -0.91
CA SER A 60 -8.22 12.79 -1.56
C SER A 60 -8.90 11.87 -0.55
N ASN A 61 -10.21 11.74 -0.66
CA ASN A 61 -11.01 10.80 0.13
C ASN A 61 -11.56 9.70 -0.77
N LEU A 62 -11.40 8.46 -0.30
CA LEU A 62 -11.82 7.24 -0.97
C LEU A 62 -12.79 6.51 -0.06
N LYS A 63 -14.06 6.44 -0.45
CA LYS A 63 -15.04 5.60 0.25
C LYS A 63 -14.98 4.20 -0.33
N LEU A 64 -14.60 3.23 0.48
CA LEU A 64 -14.46 1.84 0.05
C LEU A 64 -15.82 1.26 -0.29
N LYS A 65 -15.90 0.64 -1.46
CA LYS A 65 -17.02 -0.21 -1.86
C LYS A 65 -16.65 -1.68 -1.65
N GLN A 66 -17.66 -2.54 -1.72
CA GLN A 66 -17.45 -3.98 -1.61
C GLN A 66 -16.42 -4.53 -2.63
N GLU A 67 -16.46 -4.04 -3.88
CA GLU A 67 -15.54 -4.42 -4.95
C GLU A 67 -14.07 -4.05 -4.68
N ASP A 68 -13.83 -3.04 -3.84
CA ASP A 68 -12.47 -2.60 -3.49
C ASP A 68 -11.81 -3.49 -2.43
N LEU A 69 -12.60 -4.26 -1.66
CA LEU A 69 -12.10 -5.06 -0.55
C LEU A 69 -11.18 -6.19 -1.04
N GLU A 70 -11.42 -6.75 -2.22
CA GLU A 70 -10.55 -7.77 -2.80
C GLU A 70 -9.14 -7.23 -3.10
N PHE A 71 -9.06 -5.99 -3.58
CA PHE A 71 -7.78 -5.31 -3.78
C PHE A 71 -7.06 -5.09 -2.45
N ILE A 72 -7.78 -4.69 -1.41
CA ILE A 72 -7.23 -4.50 -0.07
C ILE A 72 -6.69 -5.83 0.50
N GLU A 73 -7.41 -6.94 0.36
CA GLU A 73 -6.94 -8.26 0.79
C GLU A 73 -5.67 -8.68 0.03
N CYS A 74 -5.61 -8.43 -1.28
CA CYS A 74 -4.39 -8.65 -2.06
C CYS A 74 -3.20 -7.86 -1.49
N LEU A 75 -3.41 -6.60 -1.09
CA LEU A 75 -2.37 -5.78 -0.47
C LEU A 75 -1.91 -6.32 0.89
N LYS A 76 -2.82 -6.89 1.71
CA LYS A 76 -2.45 -7.52 2.99
C LYS A 76 -1.53 -8.74 2.80
N SER A 77 -1.70 -9.46 1.68
CA SER A 77 -0.92 -10.66 1.38
C SER A 77 0.53 -10.38 0.96
N LEU A 78 0.90 -9.12 0.68
CA LEU A 78 2.27 -8.70 0.33
C LEU A 78 3.24 -8.63 1.54
N ARG A 79 2.86 -9.24 2.67
CA ARG A 79 3.64 -9.29 3.90
C ARG A 79 4.88 -10.17 3.78
#